data_AF-A0A5S3QW43-F1
#
_entry.id   AF-A0A5S3QW43-F1
#
_cell.length_a   1.000
_cell.length_b   1.000
_cell.length_c   1.000
_cell.angle_alpha   90.00
_cell.angle_beta   90.00
_cell.angle_gamma   90.00
#
_symmetry.space_group_name_H-M   'P 1'
#
loop_
_entity.id
_entity.type
_entity.pdbx_description
1 polymer ?
#
loop_
_entity_poly.entity_id
_entity_poly.type
_entity_poly.pdbx_seq_one_letter_code
_entity_poly.pdbx_strand_id
1 'polypeptide(L)'
;MIFLPFHRVKSEPLQTVIWVSRLFYMAGVVSMLLGVFKEFYSVYQWIASPIYSEDRTRWSSYQYSLDLLHPNWHFIFLGIILVFSSCILITLVAKSELTLNK
;
A
#
# COMPACT_ATOMS: atom_id res chain seq x y z
N MET A 1 -12.87 3.42 20.51
CA MET A 1 -13.53 3.84 19.25
C MET A 1 -12.77 3.15 18.12
N ILE A 2 -13.34 2.13 17.49
CA ILE A 2 -12.63 1.32 16.49
C ILE A 2 -12.64 2.10 15.16
N PHE A 3 -11.46 2.58 14.74
CA PHE A 3 -11.25 3.29 13.47
C PHE A 3 -11.26 2.31 12.30
N LEU A 4 -12.44 1.73 12.00
CA LEU A 4 -12.59 0.84 10.86
C LEU A 4 -12.85 1.68 9.59
N PRO A 5 -12.11 1.46 8.49
CA PRO A 5 -12.39 2.16 7.24
C PRO A 5 -13.83 1.87 6.80
N PHE A 6 -14.51 2.91 6.33
CA PHE A 6 -15.88 2.83 5.81
C PHE A 6 -16.93 2.34 6.82
N HIS A 7 -16.75 2.59 8.12
CA HIS A 7 -17.72 2.20 9.15
C HIS A 7 -19.12 2.83 8.97
N ARG A 8 -19.20 4.00 8.32
CA ARG A 8 -20.45 4.75 8.11
C ARG A 8 -21.33 4.23 6.98
N VAL A 9 -20.79 3.42 6.06
CA VAL A 9 -21.55 2.86 4.94
C VAL A 9 -22.12 1.52 5.39
N LYS A 10 -23.45 1.39 5.36
CA LYS A 10 -24.19 0.21 5.82
C LYS A 10 -25.38 -0.05 4.89
N SER A 11 -25.16 -0.88 3.88
CA SER A 11 -26.23 -1.53 3.10
C SER A 11 -26.26 -3.00 3.43
N GLU A 12 -27.43 -3.50 3.81
CA GLU A 12 -27.71 -4.94 3.86
C GLU A 12 -27.49 -5.62 2.50
N PRO A 13 -27.95 -5.07 1.35
CA PRO A 13 -27.78 -5.75 0.06
C PRO A 13 -26.35 -5.68 -0.52
N LEU A 14 -25.50 -4.72 -0.11
CA LEU A 14 -24.11 -4.60 -0.58
C LEU A 14 -23.07 -4.86 0.53
N GLN A 15 -23.47 -5.54 1.61
CA GLN A 15 -22.58 -5.79 2.75
C GLN A 15 -21.28 -6.51 2.32
N THR A 16 -21.36 -7.48 1.41
CA THR A 16 -20.20 -8.21 0.88
C THR A 16 -19.22 -7.28 0.16
N VAL A 17 -19.71 -6.31 -0.62
CA VAL A 17 -18.88 -5.33 -1.34
C VAL A 17 -18.17 -4.39 -0.36
N ILE A 18 -18.85 -4.00 0.72
CA ILE A 18 -18.26 -3.20 1.80
C ILE A 18 -17.17 -3.98 2.54
N TRP A 19 -17.37 -5.28 2.78
CA TRP A 19 -16.33 -6.13 3.37
C TRP A 19 -15.11 -6.29 2.46
N VAL A 20 -15.33 -6.54 1.16
CA VAL A 20 -14.25 -6.64 0.17
C VAL A 20 -13.47 -5.33 0.06
N SER A 21 -14.15 -4.17 0.03
CA SER A 21 -13.47 -2.88 -0.01
C SER A 21 -12.64 -2.61 1.24
N ARG A 22 -13.13 -2.98 2.43
CA ARG A 22 -12.35 -2.90 3.68
C ARG A 22 -11.12 -3.80 3.65
N LEU A 23 -11.25 -5.03 3.16
CA LEU A 23 -10.12 -5.96 3.02
C LEU A 23 -9.09 -5.44 2.03
N PHE A 24 -9.52 -4.93 0.87
CA PHE A 24 -8.61 -4.33 -0.12
C PHE A 24 -7.91 -3.09 0.41
N TYR A 25 -8.62 -2.24 1.17
CA TYR A 25 -8.00 -1.08 1.81
C TYR A 25 -6.90 -1.51 2.79
N MET A 26 -7.19 -2.46 3.69
CA MET A 26 -6.21 -2.96 4.66
C MET A 26 -5.04 -3.65 3.97
N ALA A 27 -5.29 -4.52 3.01
CA ALA A 27 -4.25 -5.20 2.24
C ALA A 27 -3.38 -4.22 1.45
N GLY A 28 -3.99 -3.18 0.88
CA GLY A 28 -3.27 -2.11 0.18
C GLY A 28 -2.36 -1.32 1.10
N VAL A 29 -2.86 -0.90 2.28
CA VAL A 29 -2.07 -0.19 3.28
C VAL A 29 -0.90 -1.05 3.80
N VAL A 30 -1.14 -2.32 4.11
CA VAL A 30 -0.09 -3.25 4.55
C VAL A 30 0.97 -3.43 3.47
N SER A 31 0.56 -3.58 2.21
CA SER A 31 1.48 -3.74 1.08
C SER A 31 2.33 -2.48 0.86
N MET A 32 1.73 -1.28 0.97
CA MET A 32 2.48 -0.02 0.92
C MET A 32 3.48 0.09 2.06
N LEU A 33 3.08 -0.22 3.30
CA LEU A 33 3.98 -0.16 4.46
C LEU A 33 5.15 -1.14 4.32
N LEU A 34 4.90 -2.36 3.86
CA LEU A 34 5.96 -3.35 3.62
C LEU A 34 6.93 -2.89 2.53
N GLY A 35 6.41 -2.34 1.43
CA GLY A 35 7.22 -1.81 0.33
C GLY A 35 8.09 -0.63 0.80
N VAL A 36 7.49 0.32 1.52
CA VAL A 36 8.19 1.48 2.08
C VAL A 36 9.26 1.05 3.09
N PHE A 37 8.95 0.13 4.01
CA PHE A 37 9.90 -0.33 5.01
C PHE A 37 11.11 -1.05 4.39
N LYS A 38 10.87 -1.90 3.38
CA LYS A 38 11.95 -2.54 2.62
C LYS A 38 12.81 -1.52 1.90
N GLU A 39 12.19 -0.49 1.33
CA GLU A 39 12.94 0.56 0.64
C GLU A 39 13.77 1.40 1.61
N PHE A 40 13.20 1.79 2.76
CA PHE A 40 13.96 2.44 3.84
C PHE A 40 15.13 1.59 4.31
N TYR A 41 14.94 0.27 4.44
CA TYR A 41 16.01 -0.64 4.82
C TYR A 41 17.13 -0.70 3.75
N SER A 42 16.77 -0.79 2.46
CA SER A 42 17.73 -0.74 1.35
C SER A 42 18.52 0.57 1.34
N VAL A 43 17.84 1.72 1.52
CA VAL A 43 18.49 3.04 1.60
C VAL A 43 19.39 3.13 2.83
N TYR A 44 18.94 2.63 3.98
CA TYR A 44 19.74 2.61 5.20
C TYR A 44 21.01 1.78 5.02
N GLN A 45 20.90 0.56 4.45
CA GLN A 45 22.05 -0.27 4.14
C GLN A 45 23.01 0.43 3.18
N TRP A 46 22.49 1.13 2.17
CA TRP A 46 23.31 1.90 1.24
C TRP A 46 24.08 3.02 1.94
N ILE A 47 23.42 3.83 2.79
CA ILE A 47 24.05 4.91 3.56
C ILE A 47 25.05 4.38 4.61
N ALA A 48 24.74 3.25 5.24
CA ALA A 48 25.59 2.64 6.26
C ALA A 48 26.79 1.87 5.64
N SER A 49 26.71 1.48 4.36
CA SER A 49 27.77 0.72 3.69
C SER A 49 29.17 1.36 3.75
N PRO A 50 29.37 2.69 3.54
CA PRO A 50 30.70 3.31 3.67
C PRO A 50 31.24 3.36 5.10
N ILE A 51 30.37 3.22 6.12
CA ILE A 51 30.76 3.35 7.55
C ILE A 51 31.30 2.02 8.10
N TYR A 52 30.91 0.88 7.51
CA TYR A 52 31.23 -0.47 8.01
C TYR A 52 32.19 -1.28 7.13
N SER A 53 32.72 -0.73 6.02
CA SER A 53 33.60 -1.47 5.12
C SER A 53 35.06 -0.99 5.17
N GLU A 54 35.94 -1.74 5.82
CA GLU A 54 37.39 -1.65 5.59
C GLU A 54 37.80 -2.21 4.21
N ASP A 55 36.93 -3.01 3.57
CA ASP A 55 37.20 -3.66 2.28
C ASP A 55 36.57 -2.90 1.09
N ARG A 56 37.42 -2.25 0.30
CA ARG A 56 37.08 -1.51 -0.93
C ARG A 56 36.50 -2.36 -2.06
N THR A 57 36.50 -3.69 -1.94
CA THR A 57 36.08 -4.63 -2.98
C THR A 57 34.58 -4.92 -3.02
N ARG A 58 33.81 -4.61 -1.95
CA ARG A 58 32.33 -4.75 -1.95
C ARG A 58 31.58 -3.55 -2.53
N TRP A 59 32.29 -2.48 -2.87
CA TRP A 59 31.72 -1.18 -3.27
C TRP A 59 30.91 -1.22 -4.57
N SER A 60 31.14 -2.19 -5.45
CA SER A 60 30.47 -2.24 -6.76
C SER A 60 29.08 -2.88 -6.77
N SER A 61 28.68 -3.56 -5.68
CA SER A 61 27.43 -4.35 -5.67
C SER A 61 26.23 -3.63 -5.03
N TYR A 62 26.45 -2.48 -4.37
CA TYR A 62 25.38 -1.63 -3.81
C TYR A 62 25.44 -0.22 -4.43
N GLN A 63 25.44 -0.13 -5.76
CA GLN A 63 24.93 1.07 -6.40
C GLN A 63 23.41 1.07 -6.21
N TYR A 64 22.92 1.88 -5.28
CA TYR A 64 21.49 2.19 -5.18
C TYR A 64 21.12 3.07 -6.38
N SER A 65 20.97 2.43 -7.55
CA SER A 65 20.24 3.03 -8.65
C SER A 65 18.79 3.10 -8.22
N LEU A 66 18.22 4.29 -8.28
CA LEU A 66 16.82 4.58 -7.98
C LEU A 66 15.97 3.99 -9.10
N ASP A 67 15.96 2.66 -9.18
CA ASP A 67 15.36 1.89 -10.24
C ASP A 67 13.89 1.68 -9.85
N LEU A 68 13.02 2.41 -10.53
CA LEU A 68 11.57 2.33 -10.32
C LEU A 68 11.01 0.93 -10.66
N LEU A 69 11.80 0.08 -11.32
CA LEU A 69 11.52 -1.34 -11.59
C LEU A 69 11.93 -2.29 -10.45
N HIS A 70 12.49 -1.77 -9.35
CA HIS A 70 12.86 -2.61 -8.22
C HIS A 70 11.59 -3.29 -7.65
N PRO A 71 11.60 -4.59 -7.32
CA PRO A 71 10.43 -5.31 -6.82
C PRO A 71 9.75 -4.67 -5.59
N ASN A 72 10.43 -3.82 -4.83
CA ASN A 72 9.87 -3.09 -3.70
C ASN A 72 8.84 -2.03 -4.15
N TRP A 73 9.13 -1.33 -5.27
CA TRP A 73 8.22 -0.35 -5.87
C TRP A 73 6.94 -1.00 -6.40
N HIS A 74 7.01 -2.25 -6.87
CA HIS A 74 5.82 -3.01 -7.26
C HIS A 74 4.85 -3.21 -6.09
N PHE A 75 5.34 -3.49 -4.87
CA PHE A 75 4.47 -3.63 -3.69
C PHE A 75 3.82 -2.31 -3.29
N ILE A 76 4.56 -1.20 -3.40
CA ILE A 76 4.02 0.14 -3.15
C ILE A 76 2.93 0.46 -4.17
N PHE A 77 3.21 0.25 -5.47
CA PHE A 77 2.27 0.55 -6.55
C PHE A 77 1.01 -0.33 -6.49
N LEU A 78 1.17 -1.63 -6.24
CA LEU A 78 0.07 -2.55 -6.01
C LEU A 78 -0.78 -2.13 -4.81
N GLY A 79 -0.13 -1.68 -3.73
CA GLY A 79 -0.81 -1.13 -2.57
C GLY A 79 -1.63 0.13 -2.89
N ILE A 80 -1.09 1.06 -3.68
CA ILE A 80 -1.80 2.27 -4.16
C ILE A 80 -3.04 1.86 -4.96
N ILE A 81 -2.90 0.91 -5.90
CA ILE A 81 -4.02 0.43 -6.72
C ILE A 81 -5.13 -0.18 -5.84
N LEU A 82 -4.77 -0.99 -4.85
CA LEU A 82 -5.73 -1.61 -3.94
C LEU A 82 -6.46 -0.57 -3.08
N VAL A 83 -5.74 0.41 -2.54
CA VAL A 83 -6.36 1.52 -1.80
C VAL A 83 -7.29 2.33 -2.71
N PHE A 84 -6.83 2.69 -3.91
CA PHE A 84 -7.63 3.49 -4.84
C PHE A 84 -8.89 2.76 -5.30
N SER A 85 -8.78 1.48 -5.67
CA SER A 85 -9.93 0.66 -6.05
C SER A 85 -10.92 0.50 -4.90
N SER A 86 -10.45 0.33 -3.65
CA SER A 86 -11.32 0.27 -2.48
C SER A 86 -12.11 1.57 -2.25
N CYS A 87 -11.47 2.73 -2.46
CA CYS A 87 -12.12 4.04 -2.37
C CYS A 87 -13.14 4.26 -3.50
N ILE A 88 -12.87 3.79 -4.71
CA ILE A 88 -13.84 3.83 -5.81
C ILE A 88 -15.05 2.95 -5.49
N LEU A 89 -14.81 1.70 -5.08
CA LEU A 89 -15.86 0.75 -4.73
C LEU A 89 -16.80 1.32 -3.67
N ILE A 90 -16.28 1.91 -2.60
CA ILE A 90 -17.14 2.48 -1.56
C ILE A 90 -17.92 3.71 -2.04
N THR A 91 -17.34 4.52 -2.93
CA THR A 91 -18.01 5.70 -3.48
C THR A 91 -19.17 5.28 -4.39
N LEU A 92 -18.98 4.22 -5.17
CA LEU A 92 -20.05 3.63 -6.00
C LEU A 92 -21.17 3.05 -5.14
N VAL A 93 -20.83 2.32 -4.06
CA VAL A 93 -21.82 1.79 -3.11
C VAL A 93 -22.61 2.95 -2.49
N ALA A 94 -21.94 3.98 -1.97
CA ALA A 94 -22.61 5.15 -1.37
C ALA A 94 -23.55 5.87 -2.36
N LYS A 95 -23.15 6.00 -3.64
CA LYS A 95 -24.00 6.58 -4.68
C LYS A 95 -25.22 5.70 -5.00
N SER A 96 -25.05 4.39 -5.00
CA SER A 96 -26.14 3.44 -5.26
C SER A 96 -27.20 3.49 -4.15
N GLU A 97 -26.80 3.57 -2.88
CA GLU A 97 -27.72 3.73 -1.75
C GLU A 97 -28.55 5.02 -1.86
N LEU A 98 -27.92 6.13 -2.25
CA LEU A 98 -28.59 7.43 -2.38
C LEU A 98 -29.60 7.46 -3.54
N THR A 99 -29.40 6.63 -4.56
CA THR A 99 -30.33 6.51 -5.69
C THR A 99 -31.52 5.61 -5.35
N LEU A 100 -31.33 4.61 -4.49
CA LEU A 100 -32.36 3.64 -4.10
C LEU A 100 -33.35 4.19 -3.05
N ASN A 101 -32.95 5.24 -2.32
CA ASN A 101 -33.78 5.96 -1.35
C ASN A 101 -34.53 7.18 -1.94
N LYS A 102 -34.44 7.41 -3.26
CA LYS A 102 -35.21 8.42 -3.99
C LYS A 102 -36.40 7.78 -4.69
#